data_AF-A0AA37BQI9-F1
#
_entry.id   AF-A0AA37BQI9-F1
#
_cell.length_a   1.000
_cell.length_b   1.000
_cell.length_c   1.000
_cell.angle_alpha   90.00
_cell.angle_beta   90.00
_cell.angle_gamma   90.00
#
_symmetry.space_group_name_H-M   'P 1'
#
loop_
_entity.id
_entity.type
_entity.pdbx_description
1 polymer ?
#
loop_
_entity_poly.entity_id
_entity_poly.type
_entity_poly.pdbx_seq_one_letter_code
_entity_poly.pdbx_strand_id
1 'polypeptide(L)'
;MNRKGTVRLASLAVVVLLALMPFISSASAPPIPAPPSTLPTITYHVVGTNESYNITDTDWTTFFTDIIDNSTYVKYNWSANASQDLIIFDLSYTGLNPYGAEFVEALSQIGSPTIKNMTLAFERIENDPSQVKGYTNIQALNAGAYPGFSWSKPKVAGPVATYRDVAIIVAIIAVVFVLYFVFNRKK
;
A
#
# COMPACT_ATOMS: atom_id res chain seq x y z
N MET A 1 10.30 11.07 55.91
CA MET A 1 10.28 11.55 54.50
C MET A 1 10.38 10.34 53.56
N ASN A 2 9.26 9.96 52.94
CA ASN A 2 9.04 8.61 52.41
C ASN A 2 9.52 8.47 50.95
N ARG A 3 10.83 8.30 50.74
CA ARG A 3 11.48 8.22 49.41
C ARG A 3 10.96 7.09 48.50
N LYS A 4 10.22 6.11 49.04
CA LYS A 4 9.70 4.96 48.27
C LYS A 4 8.46 5.29 47.42
N GLY A 5 7.68 6.31 47.78
CA GLY A 5 6.47 6.70 47.04
C GLY A 5 6.78 7.47 45.75
N THR A 6 7.78 8.34 45.79
CA THR A 6 8.21 9.17 44.65
C THR A 6 8.83 8.35 43.52
N VAL A 7 9.58 7.29 43.85
CA VAL A 7 10.19 6.41 42.84
C VAL A 7 9.13 5.62 42.07
N ARG A 8 8.05 5.18 42.73
CA ARG A 8 6.97 4.41 42.09
C ARG A 8 6.08 5.25 41.17
N LEU A 9 5.81 6.51 41.53
CA LEU A 9 5.09 7.45 40.66
C LEU A 9 5.92 7.86 39.43
N ALA A 10 7.22 8.08 39.60
CA ALA A 10 8.11 8.43 38.49
C ALA A 10 8.24 7.29 37.46
N SER A 11 8.36 6.04 37.91
CA SER A 11 8.40 4.88 37.01
C SER A 11 7.09 4.66 36.26
N LEU A 12 5.94 4.89 36.89
CA LEU A 12 4.63 4.74 36.24
C LEU A 12 4.42 5.84 35.19
N ALA A 13 4.85 7.07 35.47
CA ALA A 13 4.78 8.19 34.53
C ALA A 13 5.65 7.95 33.29
N VAL A 14 6.84 7.35 33.44
CA VAL A 14 7.73 7.03 32.31
C VAL A 14 7.14 5.93 31.42
N VAL A 15 6.50 4.90 31.99
CA VAL A 15 5.84 3.84 31.22
C VAL A 15 4.61 4.38 30.46
N VAL A 16 3.83 5.27 31.08
CA VAL A 16 2.70 5.94 30.41
C VAL A 16 3.19 6.90 29.32
N LEU A 17 4.30 7.60 29.52
CA LEU A 17 4.91 8.46 28.48
C LEU A 17 5.40 7.65 27.29
N LEU A 18 6.03 6.48 27.53
CA LEU A 18 6.49 5.56 26.48
C LEU A 18 5.33 4.90 25.73
N ALA A 19 4.20 4.63 26.40
CA ALA A 19 2.98 4.11 25.77
C ALA A 19 2.22 5.14 24.92
N LEU A 20 2.44 6.43 25.18
CA LEU A 20 1.84 7.55 24.44
C LEU A 20 2.73 8.08 23.31
N MET A 21 3.96 7.59 23.15
CA MET A 21 4.78 7.94 22.00
C MET A 21 4.21 7.27 20.75
N PRO A 22 3.68 8.02 19.77
CA PRO A 22 3.40 7.42 18.48
C PRO A 22 4.72 6.90 17.91
N PHE A 23 4.74 5.64 17.49
CA PHE A 23 5.81 5.09 16.66
C PHE A 23 5.81 5.81 15.31
N ILE A 24 6.29 7.04 15.26
CA ILE A 24 6.48 7.81 14.02
C ILE A 24 7.81 7.36 13.43
N SER A 25 7.85 6.11 12.94
CA SER A 25 8.84 5.75 11.94
C SER A 25 8.32 6.25 10.59
N SER A 26 8.45 7.55 10.35
CA SER A 26 8.26 8.12 9.01
C SER A 26 9.54 7.90 8.23
N ALA A 27 9.70 6.71 7.64
CA ALA A 27 10.67 6.56 6.56
C ALA A 27 10.33 7.60 5.49
N SER A 28 11.29 8.44 5.14
CA SER A 28 11.15 9.40 4.03
C SER A 28 11.02 8.61 2.74
N ALA A 29 9.97 8.86 1.97
CA ALA A 29 9.89 8.32 0.62
C ALA A 29 11.06 8.89 -0.20
N PRO A 30 11.73 8.07 -1.03
CA PRO A 30 12.74 8.56 -1.94
C PRO A 30 12.11 9.53 -2.96
N PRO A 31 12.91 10.42 -3.57
CA PRO A 31 12.45 11.25 -4.67
C PRO A 31 11.95 10.36 -5.82
N ILE A 32 10.77 10.68 -6.36
CA ILE A 32 10.20 9.97 -7.51
C ILE A 32 10.77 10.64 -8.78
N PRO A 33 11.52 9.91 -9.63
CA PRO A 33 12.01 10.44 -10.89
C PRO A 33 10.87 10.62 -11.90
N ALA A 34 11.12 11.42 -12.94
CA ALA A 34 10.18 11.54 -14.04
C ALA A 34 10.15 10.23 -14.86
N PRO A 35 8.97 9.81 -15.36
CA PRO A 35 8.87 8.65 -16.22
C PRO A 35 9.65 8.86 -17.53
N PRO A 36 10.23 7.80 -18.11
CA PRO A 36 10.83 7.86 -19.44
C PRO A 36 9.75 8.05 -20.52
N SER A 37 10.15 8.48 -21.71
CA SER A 37 9.24 8.58 -22.87
C SER A 37 8.86 7.22 -23.47
N THR A 38 9.58 6.17 -23.11
CA THR A 38 9.41 4.79 -23.59
C THR A 38 9.80 3.83 -22.47
N LEU A 39 8.99 2.80 -22.26
CA LEU A 39 9.22 1.78 -21.26
C LEU A 39 10.20 0.71 -21.77
N PRO A 40 11.00 0.08 -20.88
CA PRO A 40 11.97 -0.92 -21.29
C PRO A 40 11.28 -2.22 -21.73
N THR A 41 11.88 -2.89 -22.71
CA THR A 41 11.49 -4.25 -23.09
C THR A 41 11.99 -5.25 -22.06
N ILE A 42 11.10 -6.09 -21.55
CA ILE A 42 11.45 -7.16 -20.62
C ILE A 42 11.29 -8.52 -21.31
N THR A 43 12.36 -9.31 -21.33
CA THR A 43 12.34 -10.68 -21.86
C THR A 43 12.09 -11.67 -20.72
N TYR A 44 11.19 -12.62 -20.94
CA TYR A 44 10.99 -13.76 -20.02
C TYR A 44 10.86 -15.07 -20.80
N HIS A 45 11.11 -16.18 -20.10
CA HIS A 45 11.04 -17.54 -20.63
C HIS A 45 9.84 -18.25 -20.03
N VAL A 46 9.06 -18.95 -20.85
CA VAL A 46 7.90 -19.70 -20.36
C VAL A 46 8.37 -20.95 -19.61
N VAL A 47 7.84 -21.15 -18.40
CA VAL A 47 8.25 -22.26 -17.53
C VAL A 47 7.88 -23.59 -18.16
N GLY A 48 8.86 -24.49 -18.29
CA GLY A 48 8.66 -25.82 -18.86
C GLY A 48 8.68 -25.87 -20.39
N THR A 49 8.99 -24.76 -21.07
CA THR A 49 9.18 -24.73 -22.53
C THR A 49 10.50 -24.02 -22.90
N ASN A 50 10.85 -24.04 -24.19
CA ASN A 50 11.99 -23.27 -24.73
C ASN A 50 11.52 -21.94 -25.35
N GLU A 51 10.28 -21.52 -25.08
CA GLU A 51 9.71 -20.31 -25.66
C GLU A 51 10.11 -19.08 -24.84
N SER A 52 10.41 -18.00 -25.56
CA SER A 52 10.80 -16.71 -24.96
C SER A 52 9.93 -15.62 -25.56
N TYR A 53 9.45 -14.72 -24.71
CA TYR A 53 8.65 -13.59 -25.13
C TYR A 53 9.22 -12.29 -24.60
N ASN A 54 8.94 -11.22 -25.33
CA ASN A 54 9.28 -9.86 -24.95
C ASN A 54 8.01 -9.12 -24.61
N ILE A 55 7.98 -8.47 -23.44
CA ILE A 55 6.98 -7.48 -23.08
C ILE A 55 7.54 -6.13 -23.52
N THR A 56 6.95 -5.54 -24.54
CA THR A 56 7.37 -4.29 -25.15
C THR A 56 6.67 -3.09 -24.52
N ASP A 57 7.11 -1.88 -24.87
CA ASP A 57 6.45 -0.63 -24.50
C ASP A 57 4.94 -0.62 -24.82
N THR A 58 4.55 -1.17 -25.98
CA THR A 58 3.14 -1.29 -26.37
C THR A 58 2.38 -2.25 -25.46
N ASP A 59 2.97 -3.39 -25.12
CA ASP A 59 2.35 -4.38 -24.23
C ASP A 59 2.15 -3.80 -22.82
N TRP A 60 3.15 -3.06 -22.30
CA TRP A 60 3.03 -2.36 -21.03
C TRP A 60 1.94 -1.29 -21.05
N THR A 61 1.89 -0.51 -22.13
CA THR A 61 0.85 0.51 -22.30
C THR A 61 -0.54 -0.13 -22.27
N THR A 62 -0.75 -1.23 -23.02
CA THR A 62 -2.01 -1.96 -23.01
C THR A 62 -2.33 -2.56 -21.62
N PHE A 63 -1.33 -3.09 -20.91
CA PHE A 63 -1.51 -3.55 -19.54
C PHE A 63 -1.99 -2.42 -18.62
N PHE A 64 -1.37 -1.23 -18.68
CA PHE A 64 -1.78 -0.10 -17.86
C PHE A 64 -3.18 0.38 -18.20
N THR A 65 -3.51 0.54 -19.48
CA THR A 65 -4.81 1.07 -19.90
C THR A 65 -5.97 0.10 -19.64
N ASP A 66 -5.76 -1.20 -19.91
CA ASP A 66 -6.86 -2.16 -19.97
C ASP A 66 -7.06 -2.93 -18.65
N ILE A 67 -6.01 -3.01 -17.82
CA ILE A 67 -6.06 -3.67 -16.51
C ILE A 67 -5.94 -2.66 -15.37
N ILE A 68 -4.87 -1.86 -15.31
CA ILE A 68 -4.62 -0.97 -14.16
C ILE A 68 -5.60 0.20 -14.11
N ASP A 69 -5.97 0.79 -15.25
CA ASP A 69 -6.92 1.91 -15.31
C ASP A 69 -8.38 1.47 -15.37
N ASN A 70 -8.62 0.17 -15.47
CA ASN A 70 -9.96 -0.39 -15.48
C ASN A 70 -10.48 -0.60 -14.06
N SER A 71 -11.53 0.16 -13.73
CA SER A 71 -12.15 0.18 -12.39
C SER A 71 -12.78 -1.14 -11.95
N THR A 72 -12.95 -2.09 -12.88
CA THR A 72 -13.36 -3.47 -12.56
C THR A 72 -12.25 -4.22 -11.80
N TYR A 73 -10.98 -3.96 -12.15
CA TYR A 73 -9.82 -4.59 -11.50
C TYR A 73 -9.26 -3.69 -10.40
N VAL A 74 -8.95 -2.43 -10.71
CA VAL A 74 -8.31 -1.50 -9.76
C VAL A 74 -9.17 -0.26 -9.56
N LYS A 75 -9.59 -0.02 -8.32
CA LYS A 75 -10.49 1.07 -7.93
C LYS A 75 -9.85 2.45 -7.93
N TYR A 76 -8.55 2.52 -7.70
CA TYR A 76 -7.82 3.79 -7.68
C TYR A 76 -7.56 4.26 -9.11
N ASN A 77 -7.80 5.55 -9.38
CA ASN A 77 -7.55 6.12 -10.70
C ASN A 77 -6.04 6.39 -10.90
N TRP A 78 -5.34 5.42 -11.48
CA TRP A 78 -3.90 5.49 -11.73
C TRP A 78 -3.53 6.33 -12.97
N SER A 79 -4.40 6.40 -13.99
CA SER A 79 -4.20 7.22 -15.20
C SER A 79 -3.94 8.71 -14.90
N ALA A 80 -4.43 9.22 -13.76
CA ALA A 80 -4.20 10.59 -13.32
C ALA A 80 -2.81 10.80 -12.67
N ASN A 81 -2.02 9.74 -12.48
CA ASN A 81 -0.76 9.75 -11.76
C ASN A 81 0.41 9.55 -12.74
N ALA A 82 1.21 10.60 -12.92
CA ALA A 82 2.33 10.61 -13.88
C ALA A 82 3.44 9.58 -13.60
N SER A 83 3.37 8.86 -12.47
CA SER A 83 4.32 7.80 -12.11
C SER A 83 3.64 6.43 -12.01
N GLN A 84 2.57 6.20 -12.77
CA GLN A 84 1.85 4.93 -12.84
C GLN A 84 2.79 3.76 -13.17
N ASP A 85 3.78 3.98 -14.04
CA ASP A 85 4.72 2.93 -14.47
C ASP A 85 5.50 2.31 -13.29
N LEU A 86 5.69 3.06 -12.20
CA LEU A 86 6.30 2.57 -10.96
C LEU A 86 5.48 1.50 -10.24
N ILE A 87 4.26 1.18 -10.71
CA ILE A 87 3.55 -0.02 -10.28
C ILE A 87 4.39 -1.25 -10.61
N ILE A 88 4.97 -1.33 -11.81
CA ILE A 88 5.74 -2.47 -12.32
C ILE A 88 7.25 -2.22 -12.22
N PHE A 89 7.70 -1.01 -12.55
CA PHE A 89 9.12 -0.70 -12.66
C PHE A 89 9.74 -0.22 -11.35
N ASP A 90 11.06 -0.40 -11.24
CA ASP A 90 11.85 0.21 -10.19
C ASP A 90 12.03 1.73 -10.43
N LEU A 91 12.63 2.44 -9.46
CA LEU A 91 12.85 3.88 -9.57
C LEU A 91 13.82 4.28 -10.70
N SER A 92 14.56 3.34 -11.30
CA SER A 92 15.42 3.63 -12.43
C SER A 92 14.68 3.54 -13.78
N TYR A 93 13.49 2.92 -13.80
CA TYR A 93 12.75 2.57 -15.01
C TYR A 93 13.52 1.67 -15.98
N THR A 94 14.57 0.99 -15.51
CA THR A 94 15.34 0.03 -16.33
C THR A 94 15.05 -1.43 -15.95
N GLY A 95 14.56 -1.64 -14.73
CA GLY A 95 14.23 -2.96 -14.20
C GLY A 95 12.85 -2.99 -13.55
N LEU A 96 12.46 -4.19 -13.14
CA LEU A 96 11.21 -4.43 -12.43
C LEU A 96 11.40 -4.19 -10.93
N ASN A 97 10.38 -3.64 -10.28
CA ASN A 97 10.29 -3.69 -8.82
C ASN A 97 9.82 -5.11 -8.38
N PRO A 98 9.80 -5.42 -7.08
CA PRO A 98 9.36 -6.73 -6.59
C PRO A 98 7.99 -7.18 -7.11
N TYR A 99 6.99 -6.29 -7.14
CA TYR A 99 5.66 -6.62 -7.68
C TYR A 99 5.69 -6.87 -9.19
N GLY A 100 6.43 -6.05 -9.94
CA GLY A 100 6.63 -6.27 -11.37
C GLY A 100 7.31 -7.61 -11.68
N ALA A 101 8.27 -8.02 -10.85
CA ALA A 101 8.94 -9.32 -10.97
C ALA A 101 7.97 -10.48 -10.70
N GLU A 102 7.16 -10.41 -9.63
CA GLU A 102 6.10 -11.39 -9.33
C GLU A 102 5.09 -11.49 -10.48
N PHE A 103 4.71 -10.36 -11.07
CA PHE A 103 3.82 -10.33 -12.23
C PHE A 103 4.41 -11.05 -13.45
N VAL A 104 5.68 -10.75 -13.79
CA VAL A 104 6.36 -11.39 -14.92
C VAL A 104 6.60 -12.88 -14.65
N GLU A 105 6.88 -13.26 -13.41
CA GLU A 105 6.96 -14.67 -13.02
C GLU A 105 5.61 -15.37 -13.19
N ALA A 106 4.50 -14.77 -12.75
CA ALA A 106 3.17 -15.32 -12.95
C ALA A 106 2.82 -15.46 -14.44
N LEU A 107 3.17 -14.45 -15.26
CA LEU A 107 2.98 -14.49 -16.71
C LEU A 107 3.81 -15.59 -17.38
N SER A 108 5.04 -15.80 -16.91
CA SER A 108 5.93 -16.87 -17.40
C SER A 108 5.36 -18.28 -17.22
N GLN A 109 4.44 -18.47 -16.27
CA GLN A 109 3.74 -19.73 -16.05
C GLN A 109 2.48 -19.89 -16.92
N ILE A 110 2.08 -18.84 -17.64
CA ILE A 110 0.85 -18.82 -18.46
C ILE A 110 1.21 -18.87 -19.95
N GLY A 111 2.12 -18.02 -20.42
CA GLY A 111 2.52 -17.94 -21.82
C GLY A 111 2.68 -16.51 -22.30
N SER A 112 2.49 -16.28 -23.61
CA SER A 112 2.73 -14.99 -24.30
C SER A 112 2.03 -13.77 -23.67
N PRO A 113 2.55 -12.54 -23.84
CA PRO A 113 2.06 -11.33 -23.17
C PRO A 113 0.79 -10.75 -23.84
N THR A 114 -0.17 -11.59 -24.16
CA THR A 114 -1.49 -11.12 -24.61
C THR A 114 -2.25 -10.50 -23.45
N ILE A 115 -3.16 -9.57 -23.73
CA ILE A 115 -3.96 -8.92 -22.69
C ILE A 115 -4.67 -9.94 -21.78
N LYS A 116 -5.22 -11.01 -22.38
CA LYS A 116 -5.85 -12.12 -21.64
C LYS A 116 -4.89 -12.77 -20.64
N ASN A 117 -3.67 -13.09 -21.08
CA ASN A 117 -2.69 -13.75 -20.22
C ASN A 117 -2.14 -12.79 -19.14
N MET A 118 -2.00 -11.50 -19.48
CA MET A 118 -1.63 -10.47 -18.52
C MET A 118 -2.72 -10.26 -17.46
N THR A 119 -4.01 -10.31 -17.83
CA THR A 119 -5.11 -10.29 -16.86
C THR A 119 -5.03 -11.48 -15.91
N LEU A 120 -4.82 -12.69 -16.45
CA LEU A 120 -4.67 -13.90 -15.62
C LEU A 120 -3.44 -13.81 -14.69
N ALA A 121 -2.32 -13.27 -15.18
CA ALA A 121 -1.12 -13.06 -14.36
C ALA A 121 -1.38 -12.07 -13.23
N PHE A 122 -2.08 -10.97 -13.53
CA PHE A 122 -2.50 -9.97 -12.55
C PHE A 122 -3.41 -10.56 -11.46
N GLU A 123 -4.49 -11.26 -11.86
CA GLU A 123 -5.44 -11.89 -10.94
C GLU A 123 -4.75 -12.94 -10.04
N ARG A 124 -3.73 -13.61 -10.55
CA ARG A 124 -2.99 -14.63 -9.81
C ARG A 124 -2.20 -14.07 -8.63
N ILE A 125 -1.64 -12.86 -8.77
CA ILE A 125 -0.79 -12.23 -7.74
C ILE A 125 -1.54 -11.17 -6.92
N GLU A 126 -2.80 -10.88 -7.25
CA GLU A 126 -3.54 -9.76 -6.67
C GLU A 126 -3.70 -9.89 -5.14
N ASN A 127 -3.82 -11.14 -4.64
CA ASN A 127 -4.02 -11.45 -3.23
C ASN A 127 -2.72 -11.77 -2.49
N ASP A 128 -1.58 -11.73 -3.18
CA ASP A 128 -0.28 -11.95 -2.55
C ASP A 128 0.14 -10.76 -1.67
N PRO A 129 1.01 -10.98 -0.67
CA PRO A 129 1.48 -9.92 0.21
C PRO A 129 2.21 -8.81 -0.55
N SER A 130 1.82 -7.56 -0.33
CA SER A 130 2.52 -6.39 -0.86
C SER A 130 3.75 -6.05 -0.02
N GLN A 131 4.71 -5.33 -0.62
CA GLN A 131 5.76 -4.64 0.14
C GLN A 131 5.19 -3.54 1.04
N VAL A 132 3.98 -3.04 0.75
CA VAL A 132 3.23 -2.14 1.62
C VAL A 132 2.70 -2.93 2.82
N LYS A 133 3.28 -2.68 3.99
CA LYS A 133 3.00 -3.44 5.22
C LYS A 133 1.50 -3.53 5.54
N GLY A 134 0.99 -4.76 5.63
CA GLY A 134 -0.40 -5.05 6.03
C GLY A 134 -1.41 -5.01 4.89
N TYR A 135 -0.94 -4.93 3.64
CA TYR A 135 -1.76 -4.92 2.44
C TYR A 135 -1.42 -6.12 1.55
N THR A 136 -2.42 -6.65 0.86
CA THR A 136 -2.18 -7.44 -0.37
C THR A 136 -1.90 -6.50 -1.54
N ASN A 137 -1.39 -7.04 -2.65
CA ASN A 137 -1.10 -6.28 -3.86
C ASN A 137 -2.31 -5.47 -4.34
N ILE A 138 -3.49 -6.10 -4.42
CA ILE A 138 -4.72 -5.44 -4.85
C ILE A 138 -5.21 -4.39 -3.85
N GLN A 139 -5.02 -4.62 -2.55
CA GLN A 139 -5.38 -3.64 -1.53
C GLN A 139 -4.47 -2.40 -1.61
N ALA A 140 -3.17 -2.58 -1.86
CA ALA A 140 -2.23 -1.49 -2.06
C ALA A 140 -2.60 -0.67 -3.31
N LEU A 141 -2.83 -1.34 -4.44
CA LEU A 141 -3.23 -0.70 -5.69
C LEU A 141 -4.54 0.07 -5.56
N ASN A 142 -5.56 -0.53 -4.96
CA ASN A 142 -6.85 0.12 -4.70
C ASN A 142 -6.74 1.30 -3.74
N ALA A 143 -5.70 1.33 -2.92
CA ALA A 143 -5.41 2.43 -2.01
C ALA A 143 -4.47 3.49 -2.62
N GLY A 144 -4.10 3.37 -3.90
CA GLY A 144 -3.18 4.30 -4.58
C GLY A 144 -1.74 4.21 -4.09
N ALA A 145 -1.36 3.05 -3.53
CA ALA A 145 0.01 2.75 -3.12
C ALA A 145 0.64 1.78 -4.12
N TYR A 146 1.90 2.04 -4.47
CA TYR A 146 2.72 1.12 -5.27
C TYR A 146 3.04 -0.17 -4.50
N PRO A 147 2.61 -1.35 -4.98
CA PRO A 147 2.75 -2.60 -4.25
C PRO A 147 4.20 -3.10 -4.13
N GLY A 148 5.08 -2.70 -5.05
CA GLY A 148 6.49 -3.08 -5.07
C GLY A 148 7.41 -2.26 -4.15
N PHE A 149 6.90 -1.23 -3.45
CA PHE A 149 7.74 -0.35 -2.63
C PHE A 149 7.30 -0.31 -1.17
N SER A 150 8.19 -0.70 -0.26
CA SER A 150 7.91 -0.73 1.18
C SER A 150 7.70 0.64 1.83
N TRP A 151 8.23 1.70 1.20
CA TRP A 151 8.03 3.08 1.61
C TRP A 151 6.74 3.70 1.04
N SER A 152 6.09 3.04 0.09
CA SER A 152 4.84 3.50 -0.51
C SER A 152 3.72 3.44 0.52
N LYS A 153 2.90 4.49 0.55
CA LYS A 153 1.81 4.62 1.53
C LYS A 153 0.47 4.76 0.81
N PRO A 154 -0.59 4.12 1.31
CA PRO A 154 -1.97 4.37 0.90
C PRO A 154 -2.28 5.87 0.81
N LYS A 155 -2.75 6.31 -0.35
CA LYS A 155 -3.25 7.68 -0.58
C LYS A 155 -4.69 7.82 -0.11
N VAL A 156 -5.47 6.75 -0.18
CA VAL A 156 -6.82 6.71 0.39
C VAL A 156 -6.67 6.47 1.89
N ALA A 157 -7.31 7.31 2.71
CA ALA A 157 -7.22 7.23 4.16
C ALA A 157 -7.53 5.79 4.61
N GLY A 158 -6.52 5.12 5.19
CA GLY A 158 -6.68 3.74 5.64
C GLY A 158 -7.79 3.62 6.70
N PRO A 159 -8.23 2.39 7.04
CA PRO A 159 -9.25 2.16 8.05
C PRO A 159 -8.97 2.88 9.39
N VAL A 160 -7.71 3.20 9.67
CA VAL A 160 -7.26 3.99 10.84
C VAL A 160 -7.90 5.39 10.89
N ALA A 161 -8.17 6.04 9.76
CA ALA A 161 -8.93 7.28 9.74
C ALA A 161 -10.38 7.07 10.17
N THR A 162 -11.00 5.98 9.70
CA THR A 162 -12.34 5.56 10.14
C THR A 162 -12.35 5.21 11.63
N TYR A 163 -11.34 4.49 12.14
CA TYR A 163 -11.23 4.19 13.58
C TYR A 163 -10.94 5.43 14.43
N ARG A 164 -10.17 6.39 13.92
CA ARG A 164 -9.95 7.68 14.59
C ARG A 164 -11.26 8.44 14.73
N ASP A 165 -12.07 8.49 13.68
CA ASP A 165 -13.35 9.19 13.69
C ASP A 165 -14.36 8.50 14.61
N VAL A 166 -14.41 7.15 14.58
CA VAL A 166 -15.21 6.35 15.53
C VAL A 166 -14.74 6.56 16.98
N ALA A 167 -13.44 6.57 17.24
CA ALA A 167 -12.88 6.80 18.57
C ALA A 167 -13.20 8.22 19.09
N ILE A 168 -13.19 9.22 18.21
CA ILE A 168 -13.61 10.60 18.54
C ILE A 168 -15.09 10.64 18.90
N ILE A 169 -15.96 9.98 18.12
CA ILE A 169 -17.40 9.90 18.39
C ILE A 169 -17.67 9.23 19.74
N VAL A 170 -17.02 8.09 20.02
CA VAL A 170 -17.15 7.38 21.30
C VAL A 170 -16.66 8.24 22.47
N ALA A 171 -15.54 8.97 22.31
CA ALA A 171 -15.04 9.88 23.32
C ALA A 171 -16.01 11.03 23.61
N ILE A 172 -16.63 11.62 22.58
CA ILE A 172 -17.64 12.67 22.74
C ILE A 172 -18.87 12.13 23.51
N ILE A 173 -19.37 10.95 23.15
CA ILE A 173 -20.51 10.32 23.84
C ILE A 173 -20.19 10.07 25.31
N ALA A 174 -18.99 9.56 25.62
CA ALA A 174 -18.56 9.31 26.99
C ALA A 174 -18.47 10.61 27.81
N VAL A 175 -17.94 11.70 27.24
CA VAL A 175 -17.87 13.02 27.90
C VAL A 175 -19.27 13.57 28.16
N VAL A 176 -20.20 13.48 27.20
CA VAL A 176 -21.59 13.91 27.38
C VAL A 176 -22.28 13.11 28.49
N PHE A 177 -22.07 11.80 28.54
CA PHE A 177 -22.61 10.94 29.61
C PHE A 177 -22.09 11.34 30.99
N VAL A 178 -20.78 11.58 31.11
CA VAL A 178 -20.16 12.03 32.38
C VAL A 178 -20.70 13.40 32.78
N LEU A 179 -20.79 14.36 31.86
CA LEU A 179 -21.33 15.69 32.14
C LEU A 179 -22.80 15.61 32.55
N TYR A 180 -23.62 14.81 31.86
CA TYR A 180 -25.01 14.58 32.23
C TYR A 180 -25.11 14.02 33.66
N PHE A 181 -24.30 13.02 33.99
CA PHE A 181 -24.33 12.42 35.33
C PHE A 181 -23.84 13.37 36.42
N VAL A 182 -22.87 14.23 36.13
CA VAL A 182 -22.34 15.24 37.07
C VAL A 182 -23.36 16.35 37.32
N PHE A 183 -23.96 16.90 36.26
CA PHE A 183 -24.91 18.02 36.38
C PHE A 183 -26.31 17.58 36.80
N ASN A 184 -26.71 16.34 36.51
CA ASN A 184 -28.02 15.81 36.87
C ASN A 184 -28.00 14.99 38.18
N ARG A 185 -26.86 14.93 38.90
CA ARG A 185 -26.71 14.21 40.18
C ARG A 185 -27.51 14.83 41.33
N LYS A 186 -28.05 16.04 41.16
CA LYS A 186 -28.86 16.72 42.18
C LYS A 186 -30.05 17.44 41.56
N LYS A 187 -31.14 16.68 41.40
CA LYS A 187 -32.46 17.08 41.88
C LYS A 187 -32.92 16.04 42.89
#